data_AF-A0A8T3YKZ0-F1
#
_entry.id   AF-A0A8T3YKZ0-F1
#
_cell.length_a   1.000
_cell.length_b   1.000
_cell.length_c   1.000
_cell.angle_alpha   90.00
_cell.angle_beta   90.00
_cell.angle_gamma   90.00
#
_symmetry.space_group_name_H-M   'P 1'
#
loop_
_entity.id
_entity.type
_entity.pdbx_description
1 polymer ?
#
loop_
_entity_poly.entity_id
_entity_poly.type
_entity_poly.pdbx_seq_one_letter_code
_entity_poly.pdbx_strand_id
1 'polypeptide(L)'
;MGRLVHFRVAGRDVHIVKLVGAFIIFGAALMFVQSSSQMFDSWDIMKYYDSCVLGISSNQTPDYYKSQFGFCAGILREATGIVVRPDHPFLTLRQFSVGLLAPMASLLFWLAVLFLGYLLYRSDRVYLPIGGSFGSSGVAPFSGPVRKFAPKGRK
;
A
#
# COMPACT_ATOMS: atom_id res chain seq x y z
N MET A 1 14.82 4.89 -31.76
CA MET A 1 15.98 4.33 -31.02
C MET A 1 15.84 4.71 -29.56
N GLY A 2 15.48 3.76 -28.69
CA GLY A 2 15.33 4.01 -27.25
C GLY A 2 16.70 4.14 -26.59
N ARG A 3 16.95 5.26 -25.90
CA ARG A 3 18.16 5.45 -25.09
C ARG A 3 17.85 5.01 -23.67
N LEU A 4 18.48 3.92 -23.24
CA LEU A 4 18.49 3.49 -21.84
C LEU A 4 19.31 4.51 -21.04
N VAL A 5 18.68 5.14 -20.05
CA VAL A 5 19.40 6.00 -19.09
C VAL A 5 20.11 5.09 -18.10
N HIS A 6 21.37 4.79 -18.40
CA HIS A 6 22.24 4.02 -17.51
C HIS A 6 22.85 4.94 -16.46
N PHE A 7 22.39 4.84 -15.21
CA PHE A 7 23.12 5.38 -14.07
C PHE A 7 24.16 4.35 -13.63
N ARG A 8 25.43 4.62 -13.93
CA ARG A 8 26.55 3.87 -13.36
C ARG A 8 26.82 4.37 -11.95
N VAL A 9 26.43 3.57 -10.97
CA VAL A 9 26.87 3.73 -9.58
C VAL A 9 27.88 2.61 -9.32
N ALA A 10 29.11 2.97 -8.93
CA ALA A 10 30.20 2.04 -8.63
C ALA A 10 30.56 1.01 -9.75
N GLY A 11 30.41 1.39 -11.02
CA GLY A 11 30.86 0.56 -12.17
C GLY A 11 29.94 -0.61 -12.56
N ARG A 12 28.79 -0.79 -11.89
CA ARG A 12 27.72 -1.71 -12.32
C ARG A 12 26.53 -0.94 -12.87
N ASP A 13 25.91 -1.47 -13.93
CA ASP A 13 24.66 -0.95 -14.47
C ASP A 13 23.51 -1.32 -13.51
N VAL A 14 23.10 -0.36 -12.68
CA VAL A 14 21.98 -0.55 -11.75
C VAL A 14 20.69 -0.17 -12.47
N HIS A 15 19.82 -1.16 -12.73
CA HIS A 15 18.49 -0.90 -13.26
C HIS A 15 17.64 -0.19 -12.20
N ILE A 16 17.21 1.05 -12.48
CA ILE A 16 16.38 1.88 -11.58
C ILE A 16 15.15 1.09 -11.07
N VAL A 17 14.59 0.22 -11.92
CA VAL A 17 13.45 -0.65 -11.59
C VAL A 17 13.75 -1.56 -10.39
N LYS A 18 14.95 -2.13 -10.30
CA LYS A 18 15.34 -2.99 -9.16
C LYS A 18 15.43 -2.20 -7.86
N LEU A 19 15.92 -0.97 -7.93
CA LEU A 19 16.02 -0.08 -6.77
C LEU A 19 14.63 0.32 -6.26
N VAL A 20 13.73 0.67 -7.18
CA VAL A 20 12.32 0.96 -6.87
C VAL A 20 11.64 -0.27 -6.28
N GLY A 21 11.84 -1.46 -6.86
CA GLY A 21 11.30 -2.72 -6.33
C GLY A 21 11.79 -3.03 -4.92
N ALA A 22 13.10 -2.88 -4.66
CA ALA A 22 13.67 -3.09 -3.34
C ALA A 22 13.10 -2.12 -2.29
N PHE A 23 12.90 -0.85 -2.67
CA PHE A 23 12.27 0.15 -1.80
C PHE A 23 10.82 -0.20 -1.47
N ILE A 24 10.04 -0.63 -2.47
CA ILE A 24 8.65 -1.08 -2.27
C ILE A 24 8.59 -2.30 -1.34
N ILE A 25 9.44 -3.30 -1.56
CA ILE A 25 9.49 -4.50 -0.69
C ILE A 25 9.80 -4.10 0.75
N PHE A 26 10.78 -3.24 0.96
CA PHE A 26 11.15 -2.79 2.30
C PHE A 26 10.01 -2.03 2.98
N GLY A 27 9.39 -1.07 2.29
CA GLY A 27 8.25 -0.33 2.82
C GLY A 27 7.03 -1.22 3.12
N ALA A 28 6.72 -2.15 2.22
CA ALA A 28 5.62 -3.10 2.40
C ALA A 28 5.88 -4.06 3.58
N ALA A 29 7.12 -4.49 3.78
CA ALA A 29 7.48 -5.34 4.91
C ALA A 29 7.28 -4.61 6.26
N LEU A 30 7.67 -3.33 6.34
CA LEU A 30 7.43 -2.51 7.54
C LEU A 30 5.93 -2.36 7.82
N MET A 31 5.15 -2.02 6.80
CA MET A 31 3.70 -1.85 6.95
C MET A 31 2.97 -3.17 7.24
N PHE A 32 3.48 -4.29 6.74
CA PHE A 32 2.98 -5.62 7.07
C PHE A 32 3.17 -5.94 8.55
N VAL A 33 4.34 -5.64 9.13
CA VAL A 33 4.60 -5.83 10.56
C VAL A 33 3.68 -4.94 11.41
N GLN A 34 3.53 -3.67 11.04
CA GLN A 34 2.60 -2.75 11.71
C GLN A 34 1.14 -3.23 11.64
N SER A 35 0.70 -3.73 10.48
CA SER A 35 -0.66 -4.25 10.34
C SER A 35 -0.87 -5.54 11.13
N SER A 36 0.18 -6.36 11.27
CA SER A 36 0.15 -7.56 12.08
C SER A 36 -0.01 -7.23 13.57
N SER A 37 0.69 -6.21 14.07
CA SER A 37 0.52 -5.78 15.47
C SER A 37 -0.90 -5.27 15.75
N GLN A 38 -1.46 -4.46 14.86
CA GLN A 38 -2.85 -3.97 14.98
C GLN A 38 -3.88 -5.12 14.96
N MET A 39 -3.63 -6.16 14.18
CA MET A 39 -4.47 -7.36 14.16
C MET A 39 -4.41 -8.10 15.50
N PHE A 40 -3.21 -8.27 16.07
CA PHE A 40 -3.04 -8.92 17.37
C PHE A 40 -3.67 -8.11 18.51
N ASP A 41 -3.51 -6.79 18.51
CA ASP A 41 -4.13 -5.91 19.51
C ASP A 41 -5.66 -6.00 19.45
N SER A 42 -6.24 -5.96 18.24
CA SER A 42 -7.68 -6.10 18.05
C SER A 42 -8.21 -7.45 18.54
N TRP A 43 -7.46 -8.52 18.25
CA TRP A 43 -7.81 -9.87 18.69
C TRP A 43 -7.75 -10.02 20.21
N ASP A 44 -6.72 -9.45 20.85
CA ASP A 44 -6.56 -9.50 22.30
C ASP A 44 -7.65 -8.71 23.03
N ILE A 45 -7.98 -7.52 22.53
CA ILE A 45 -9.07 -6.69 23.06
C ILE A 45 -10.41 -7.43 23.00
N MET A 46 -10.69 -8.15 21.90
CA MET A 46 -11.92 -8.95 21.78
C MET A 46 -11.97 -10.09 22.80
N LYS A 47 -10.86 -10.78 23.04
CA LYS A 47 -10.77 -11.83 24.08
C LYS A 47 -10.89 -11.25 25.48
N TYR A 48 -10.27 -10.10 25.71
CA TYR A 48 -10.34 -9.40 26.98
C TYR A 48 -11.77 -8.96 27.29
N TYR A 49 -12.53 -8.51 26.30
CA TYR A 49 -13.92 -8.10 26.48
C TYR A 49 -14.80 -9.24 27.02
N ASP A 50 -14.71 -10.45 26.46
CA ASP A 50 -15.48 -11.60 26.96
C ASP A 50 -15.14 -11.91 28.43
N SER A 51 -13.86 -11.83 28.78
CA SER A 51 -13.38 -12.02 30.15
C SER A 51 -13.87 -10.91 31.10
N CYS A 52 -13.88 -9.65 30.61
CA CYS A 52 -14.40 -8.51 31.37
C CYS A 52 -15.89 -8.69 31.67
N VAL A 53 -16.71 -8.98 30.65
CA VAL A 53 -18.16 -9.13 30.80
C VAL A 53 -18.52 -10.27 31.74
N LEU A 54 -17.85 -11.42 31.61
CA LEU A 54 -18.07 -12.58 32.49
C LEU A 54 -17.73 -12.26 33.95
N GLY A 55 -16.65 -11.51 34.19
CA GLY A 55 -16.21 -11.12 35.53
C GLY A 55 -17.21 -10.23 36.28
N ILE A 56 -18.02 -9.44 35.56
CA ILE A 56 -19.00 -8.52 36.17
C ILE A 56 -20.25 -9.28 36.67
N SER A 57 -20.57 -10.44 36.09
CA SER A 57 -21.84 -11.15 36.32
C SER A 57 -22.00 -11.82 37.70
N SER A 58 -20.94 -11.96 38.50
CA SER A 58 -20.93 -12.93 39.60
C SER A 58 -21.44 -12.44 40.96
N ASN A 59 -21.44 -11.14 41.29
CA ASN A 59 -21.84 -10.71 42.66
C ASN A 59 -22.09 -9.20 42.90
N GLN A 60 -22.50 -8.42 41.90
CA GLN A 60 -22.46 -6.96 41.97
C GLN A 60 -23.85 -6.29 41.91
N THR A 61 -23.96 -5.11 42.51
CA THR A 61 -25.16 -4.26 42.44
C THR A 61 -25.42 -3.77 41.01
N PRO A 62 -26.69 -3.52 40.62
CA PRO A 62 -27.05 -3.13 39.25
C PRO A 62 -26.39 -1.82 38.79
N ASP A 63 -26.06 -0.91 39.70
CA ASP A 63 -25.37 0.34 39.38
C ASP A 63 -23.90 0.12 39.02
N TYR A 64 -23.23 -0.80 39.71
CA TYR A 64 -21.85 -1.16 39.39
C TYR A 64 -21.75 -1.84 38.03
N TYR A 65 -22.71 -2.72 37.69
CA TYR A 65 -22.78 -3.39 36.39
C TYR A 65 -22.77 -2.39 35.22
N LYS A 66 -23.60 -1.34 35.29
CA LYS A 66 -23.71 -0.33 34.22
C LYS A 66 -22.40 0.42 33.99
N SER A 67 -21.70 0.80 35.07
CA SER A 67 -20.45 1.56 34.98
C SER A 67 -19.32 0.73 34.35
N GLN A 68 -19.17 -0.53 34.76
CA GLN A 68 -18.14 -1.43 34.24
C GLN A 68 -18.43 -1.89 32.81
N PHE A 69 -19.69 -2.17 32.49
CA PHE A 69 -20.09 -2.49 31.12
C PHE A 69 -19.77 -1.32 30.18
N GLY A 70 -20.05 -0.07 30.59
CA GLY A 70 -19.72 1.12 29.80
C GLY A 70 -18.22 1.24 29.51
N PHE A 71 -17.36 0.90 30.47
CA PHE A 71 -15.92 0.89 30.30
C PHE A 71 -15.46 -0.16 29.27
N CYS A 72 -15.90 -1.41 29.42
CA CYS A 72 -15.50 -2.49 28.51
C CYS A 72 -16.09 -2.33 27.10
N ALA A 73 -17.33 -1.86 26.99
CA ALA A 73 -17.92 -1.49 25.70
C ALA A 73 -17.21 -0.30 25.05
N GLY A 74 -16.70 0.65 25.84
CA GLY A 74 -15.92 1.80 25.34
C GLY A 74 -14.62 1.37 24.67
N ILE A 75 -13.83 0.53 25.36
CA ILE A 75 -12.56 -0.01 24.82
C ILE A 75 -12.82 -0.82 23.55
N LEU A 76 -13.83 -1.69 23.56
CA LEU A 76 -14.19 -2.49 22.38
C LEU A 76 -14.59 -1.60 21.20
N ARG A 77 -15.37 -0.54 21.44
CA ARG A 77 -15.80 0.40 20.42
C ARG A 77 -14.63 1.19 19.83
N GLU A 78 -13.68 1.61 20.66
CA GLU A 78 -12.50 2.35 20.20
C GLU A 78 -11.61 1.47 19.31
N ALA A 79 -11.43 0.20 19.66
CA ALA A 79 -10.59 -0.72 18.90
C ALA A 79 -11.27 -1.24 17.61
N THR A 80 -12.56 -1.58 17.68
CA THR A 80 -13.25 -2.32 16.60
C THR A 80 -14.32 -1.50 15.87
N GLY A 81 -14.72 -0.35 16.41
CA GLY A 81 -15.85 0.43 15.92
C GLY A 81 -17.22 -0.20 16.22
N ILE A 82 -17.28 -1.34 16.91
CA ILE A 82 -18.53 -2.07 17.18
C ILE A 82 -19.21 -1.49 18.41
N VAL A 83 -20.51 -1.23 18.31
CA VAL A 83 -21.35 -0.82 19.44
C VAL A 83 -22.12 -2.03 19.94
N VAL A 84 -21.89 -2.42 21.20
CA VAL A 84 -22.60 -3.53 21.86
C VAL A 84 -23.77 -2.98 22.68
N ARG A 85 -24.91 -3.68 22.63
CA ARG A 85 -26.12 -3.32 23.38
C ARG A 85 -26.10 -4.02 24.75
N PRO A 86 -26.48 -3.36 25.86
CA PRO A 86 -26.43 -3.96 27.20
C PRO A 86 -27.31 -5.21 27.36
N ASP A 87 -28.37 -5.34 26.56
CA ASP A 87 -29.30 -6.47 26.59
C ASP A 87 -28.68 -7.77 26.02
N HIS A 88 -27.61 -7.63 25.22
CA HIS A 88 -26.88 -8.73 24.61
C HIS A 88 -25.37 -8.50 24.80
N PRO A 89 -24.84 -8.83 25.99
CA PRO A 89 -23.48 -8.45 26.35
C PRO A 89 -22.41 -9.30 25.63
N PHE A 90 -22.79 -10.43 25.03
CA PHE A 90 -21.90 -11.31 24.28
C PHE A 90 -21.78 -10.86 22.82
N LEU A 91 -20.56 -10.88 22.27
CA LEU A 91 -20.37 -10.65 20.85
C LEU A 91 -20.95 -11.80 20.04
N THR A 92 -21.76 -11.47 19.04
CA THR A 92 -22.14 -12.44 18.02
C THR A 92 -20.93 -12.77 17.14
N LEU A 93 -20.84 -14.01 16.64
CA LEU A 93 -19.78 -14.43 15.72
C LEU A 93 -19.65 -13.51 14.50
N ARG A 94 -20.79 -12.94 14.05
CA ARG A 94 -20.83 -11.98 12.95
C ARG A 94 -20.22 -10.63 13.30
N GLN A 95 -20.45 -10.11 14.51
CA GLN A 95 -19.78 -8.90 14.97
C GLN A 95 -18.28 -9.15 15.15
N PHE A 96 -17.92 -10.32 15.69
CA PHE A 96 -16.54 -10.72 15.85
C PHE A 96 -15.79 -10.75 14.50
N SER A 97 -16.36 -11.38 13.48
CA SER A 97 -15.72 -11.45 12.16
C SER A 97 -15.65 -10.09 11.46
N VAL A 98 -16.66 -9.22 11.61
CA VAL A 98 -16.65 -7.87 11.03
C VAL A 98 -15.57 -7.00 11.67
N GLY A 99 -15.38 -7.07 12.99
CA GLY A 99 -14.35 -6.31 13.70
C GLY A 99 -12.93 -6.70 13.28
N LEU A 100 -12.69 -7.98 13.00
CA LEU A 100 -11.40 -8.50 12.53
C LEU A 100 -11.17 -8.32 11.03
N LEU A 101 -12.22 -8.05 10.26
CA LEU A 101 -12.11 -7.95 8.81
C LEU A 101 -11.23 -6.78 8.38
N ALA A 102 -11.33 -5.64 9.05
CA ALA A 102 -10.56 -4.44 8.73
C ALA A 102 -9.03 -4.65 8.90
N PRO A 103 -8.51 -5.10 10.06
CA PRO A 103 -7.08 -5.36 10.21
C PRO A 103 -6.59 -6.50 9.31
N MET A 104 -7.39 -7.55 9.07
CA MET A 104 -7.06 -8.60 8.12
C MET A 104 -6.95 -8.08 6.68
N ALA A 105 -7.87 -7.22 6.25
CA ALA A 105 -7.82 -6.62 4.92
C ALA A 105 -6.57 -5.75 4.73
N SER A 106 -6.18 -4.97 5.76
CA SER A 106 -4.92 -4.20 5.74
C SER A 106 -3.71 -5.13 5.59
N LEU A 107 -3.64 -6.20 6.38
CA LEU A 107 -2.55 -7.17 6.33
C LEU A 107 -2.44 -7.82 4.95
N LEU A 108 -3.56 -8.27 4.38
CA LEU A 108 -3.61 -8.86 3.03
C LEU A 108 -3.23 -7.86 1.94
N PHE A 109 -3.65 -6.60 2.07
CA PHE A 109 -3.25 -5.54 1.15
C PHE A 109 -1.73 -5.37 1.13
N TRP A 110 -1.08 -5.26 2.30
CA TRP A 110 0.38 -5.11 2.37
C TRP A 110 1.12 -6.37 1.90
N LEU A 111 0.56 -7.55 2.15
CA LEU A 111 1.08 -8.80 1.61
C LEU A 111 1.02 -8.82 0.07
N ALA A 112 -0.06 -8.33 -0.53
CA ALA A 112 -0.18 -8.18 -1.98
C ALA A 112 0.83 -7.15 -2.54
N VAL A 113 1.03 -6.02 -1.85
CA VAL A 113 2.04 -5.01 -2.24
C VAL A 113 3.46 -5.60 -2.14
N LEU A 114 3.75 -6.38 -1.10
CA LEU A 114 5.03 -7.07 -0.95
C LEU A 114 5.26 -8.06 -2.09
N PHE A 115 4.23 -8.84 -2.44
CA PHE A 115 4.28 -9.76 -3.58
C PHE A 115 4.50 -9.02 -4.91
N LEU A 116 3.80 -7.90 -5.12
CA LEU A 116 3.99 -7.07 -6.32
C LEU A 116 5.41 -6.48 -6.38
N GLY A 117 5.92 -5.98 -5.25
CA GLY A 117 7.30 -5.50 -5.12
C GLY A 117 8.31 -6.59 -5.45
N TYR A 118 8.08 -7.82 -4.98
CA TYR A 118 8.90 -8.99 -5.30
C TYR A 118 8.89 -9.32 -6.79
N LEU A 119 7.73 -9.28 -7.45
CA LEU A 119 7.64 -9.47 -8.91
C LEU A 119 8.39 -8.37 -9.68
N LEU A 120 8.28 -7.11 -9.26
CA LEU A 120 9.01 -5.99 -9.85
C LEU A 120 10.52 -6.11 -9.66
N TYR A 121 10.96 -6.58 -8.48
CA TYR A 121 12.37 -6.81 -8.21
C TYR A 121 12.96 -7.92 -9.08
N ARG A 122 12.18 -8.97 -9.36
CA ARG A 122 12.61 -10.11 -10.19
C ARG A 122 12.51 -9.85 -11.70
N SER A 123 11.79 -8.82 -12.14
CA SER A 123 11.62 -8.54 -13.57
C SER A 123 12.86 -7.86 -14.15
N ASP A 124 13.81 -8.67 -14.60
CA ASP A 124 15.09 -8.23 -15.18
C ASP A 124 14.97 -7.50 -16.54
N ARG A 125 13.80 -7.49 -17.18
CA ARG A 125 13.62 -6.98 -18.55
C ARG A 125 12.36 -6.16 -18.73
N VAL A 126 12.24 -5.04 -18.02
CA VAL A 126 11.22 -4.03 -18.33
C VAL A 126 11.81 -3.03 -19.33
N TYR A 127 11.50 -3.21 -20.61
CA TYR A 127 11.83 -2.24 -21.65
C TYR A 127 10.83 -1.08 -21.55
N LEU A 128 11.23 0.05 -20.98
CA LEU A 128 10.45 1.29 -21.04
C LEU A 128 10.69 1.97 -22.40
N PRO A 129 9.71 2.03 -23.31
CA PRO A 129 9.83 2.85 -24.50
C PRO A 129 9.68 4.33 -24.09
N ILE A 130 10.76 4.96 -23.65
CA ILE A 130 10.80 6.42 -23.49
C ILE A 130 10.90 7.03 -24.89
N GLY A 131 9.74 7.28 -25.49
CA GLY A 131 9.54 8.05 -26.72
C GLY A 131 8.66 9.24 -26.41
N GLY A 132 9.19 10.24 -25.70
CA GLY A 132 8.47 11.47 -25.37
C GLY A 132 9.40 12.66 -25.55
N SER A 133 9.28 13.34 -26.69
CA SER A 133 9.98 14.59 -26.98
C SER A 133 9.47 15.70 -26.07
N PHE A 134 10.23 16.04 -25.04
CA PHE A 134 10.02 17.30 -24.33
C PHE A 134 10.93 18.35 -24.99
N GLY A 135 10.30 19.22 -25.79
CA GLY A 135 10.76 20.57 -26.13
C GLY A 135 12.22 20.74 -26.59
N SER A 136 12.44 20.63 -27.89
CA SER A 136 13.47 21.43 -28.55
C SER A 136 12.91 21.92 -29.88
N SER A 137 12.08 22.97 -29.80
CA SER A 137 11.84 23.88 -30.93
C SER A 137 13.15 24.60 -31.23
N GLY A 138 14.07 23.91 -31.90
CA GLY A 138 15.30 24.44 -32.48
C GLY A 138 15.13 24.46 -33.99
N VAL A 139 14.78 25.64 -34.50
CA VAL A 139 14.68 26.07 -35.90
C VAL A 139 15.53 25.23 -36.87
N ALA A 140 14.88 24.59 -37.85
CA ALA A 140 15.55 23.99 -38.98
C ALA A 140 16.08 25.08 -39.92
N PRO A 141 17.36 25.05 -40.35
CA PRO A 141 17.83 25.92 -41.41
C PRO A 141 17.29 25.40 -42.74
N PHE A 142 16.56 26.26 -43.43
CA PHE A 142 15.99 26.02 -44.76
C PHE A 142 17.12 25.95 -45.79
N SER A 143 17.67 24.75 -46.05
CA SER A 143 18.61 24.53 -47.14
C SER A 143 17.84 24.25 -48.43
N GLY A 144 17.47 25.31 -49.15
CA GLY A 144 16.89 25.20 -50.48
C GLY A 144 17.92 24.66 -51.51
N PRO A 145 17.48 23.87 -52.52
CA PRO A 145 18.37 23.39 -53.57
C PRO A 145 18.71 24.52 -54.56
N VAL A 146 19.98 24.91 -54.61
CA VAL A 146 20.52 25.80 -55.66
C VAL A 146 20.57 25.03 -56.98
N ARG A 147 19.55 25.22 -57.83
CA ARG A 147 19.58 24.74 -59.22
C ARG A 147 20.68 25.48 -59.99
N LYS A 148 21.77 24.77 -60.32
CA LYS A 148 22.76 25.22 -61.30
C LYS A 148 22.15 25.16 -62.70
N PHE A 149 21.86 26.32 -63.28
CA PHE A 149 21.56 26.45 -64.71
C PHE A 149 22.88 26.40 -65.49
N ALA A 150 23.07 25.37 -66.31
CA ALA A 150 24.13 25.33 -67.30
C ALA A 150 23.64 25.97 -68.61
N PRO A 151 24.40 26.90 -69.23
CA PRO A 151 24.05 27.45 -70.53
C PRO A 151 24.39 26.45 -71.64
N LYS A 152 23.36 26.01 -72.37
CA LYS A 152 23.53 25.17 -73.57
C LYS A 152 24.00 26.06 -74.72
N GLY A 153 25.28 25.94 -75.06
CA GLY A 153 25.93 26.61 -76.17
C GLY A 153 25.25 26.32 -77.51
N ARG A 154 25.23 27.36 -78.34
CA ARG A 154 24.59 27.47 -79.64
C ARG A 154 25.69 27.45 -80.71
N LYS A 155 25.40 26.75 -81.82
CA LYS A 155 26.14 26.58 -83.08
C LYS A 155 26.92 25.27 -83.19
#